data_AF-A0A0V0GWC9-F1
#
_entry.id   AF-A0A0V0GWC9-F1
#
_cell.length_a   1.000
_cell.length_b   1.000
_cell.length_c   1.000
_cell.angle_alpha   90.00
_cell.angle_beta   90.00
_cell.angle_gamma   90.00
#
_symmetry.space_group_name_H-M   'P 1'
#
loop_
_entity.id
_entity.type
_entity.pdbx_description
1 polymer ?
#
loop_
_entity_poly.entity_id
_entity_poly.type
_entity_poly.pdbx_seq_one_letter_code
_entity_poly.pdbx_strand_id
1 'polypeptide(L)'
;MCPGEGLFLHSVKWDRIILDEAHYLKDADCNTARAVLALESSYKWALTGIPLQNRMNELYSIVRFLQAKPYAYHFCKDCDCKALDYSFSTKCAQCHHKPARHFLWWNRYIAKPLESIQSNATGRDAMVLLKHKILKNLLLKRTKKERAADLALPLKTVTLRIDSLDVNEKAYNQQLLEETI
;
A
#
# COMPACT_ATOMS: atom_id res chain seq x y z
N MET A 1 0.88 19.39 -17.30
CA MET A 1 -0.57 19.27 -17.06
C MET A 1 -1.17 20.65 -17.26
N CYS A 2 -2.12 20.79 -18.18
CA CYS A 2 -2.78 22.06 -18.48
C CYS A 2 -3.61 22.50 -17.25
N PRO A 3 -3.51 23.76 -16.80
CA PRO A 3 -4.26 24.27 -15.67
C PRO A 3 -5.64 24.75 -16.14
N GLY A 4 -6.73 24.09 -15.73
CA GLY A 4 -8.06 24.67 -15.98
C GLY A 4 -9.27 23.74 -15.87
N GLU A 5 -9.14 22.45 -16.16
CA GLU A 5 -10.26 21.52 -16.06
C GLU A 5 -10.05 20.60 -14.86
N GLY A 6 -10.70 20.94 -13.74
CA GLY A 6 -10.87 19.96 -12.67
C GLY A 6 -11.60 18.76 -13.26
N LEU A 7 -10.95 17.59 -13.25
CA LEU A 7 -11.55 16.34 -13.74
C LEU A 7 -12.93 16.20 -13.09
N PHE A 8 -13.99 15.99 -13.88
CA PHE A 8 -15.38 15.92 -13.42
C PHE A 8 -15.56 15.11 -12.12
N LEU A 9 -14.82 14.00 -12.00
CA LEU A 9 -14.84 13.12 -10.84
C LEU A 9 -14.40 13.77 -9.51
N HIS A 10 -13.55 14.81 -9.54
CA HIS A 10 -13.11 15.55 -8.35
C HIS A 10 -14.10 16.64 -7.92
N SER A 11 -15.05 17.02 -8.78
CA SER A 11 -16.09 18.00 -8.43
C SER A 11 -17.24 17.38 -7.63
N VAL A 12 -17.32 16.05 -7.60
CA VAL A 12 -18.38 15.29 -6.94
C VAL A 12 -17.87 14.71 -5.63
N LYS A 13 -18.63 14.92 -4.56
CA LYS A 13 -18.43 14.22 -3.29
C LYS A 13 -19.14 12.87 -3.35
N TRP A 14 -18.38 11.79 -3.36
CA TRP A 14 -18.91 10.44 -3.50
C TRP A 14 -19.38 9.89 -2.14
N ASP A 15 -20.44 9.10 -2.11
CA ASP A 15 -20.77 8.37 -0.89
C ASP A 15 -19.77 7.24 -0.63
N ARG A 16 -19.38 6.52 -1.69
CA ARG A 16 -18.47 5.39 -1.61
C ARG A 16 -17.53 5.31 -2.81
N ILE A 17 -16.28 4.98 -2.54
CA ILE A 17 -15.29 4.61 -3.56
C ILE A 17 -14.80 3.19 -3.25
N ILE A 18 -14.76 2.34 -4.27
CA ILE A 18 -14.26 0.96 -4.18
C ILE A 18 -13.12 0.82 -5.17
N LEU A 19 -11.93 0.47 -4.67
CA LEU A 19 -10.81 0.06 -5.51
C LEU A 19 -10.81 -1.45 -5.63
N ASP A 20 -11.00 -1.94 -6.84
CA ASP A 20 -10.73 -3.33 -7.17
C ASP A 20 -9.26 -3.51 -7.56
N GLU A 21 -8.72 -4.68 -7.24
CA GLU A 21 -7.28 -4.98 -7.34
C GLU A 21 -6.38 -3.86 -6.78
N ALA A 22 -6.69 -3.42 -5.56
CA ALA A 22 -6.03 -2.30 -4.88
C ALA A 22 -4.50 -2.45 -4.76
N HIS A 23 -3.97 -3.65 -4.97
CA HIS A 23 -2.54 -3.89 -5.10
C HIS A 23 -1.89 -3.17 -6.29
N TYR A 24 -2.64 -2.59 -7.24
CA TYR A 24 -2.12 -1.67 -8.26
C TYR A 24 -1.70 -0.32 -7.68
N LEU A 25 -2.25 0.08 -6.53
CA LEU A 25 -1.90 1.33 -5.83
C LEU A 25 -0.61 1.16 -5.01
N LYS A 26 0.46 0.63 -5.60
CA LYS A 26 1.71 0.34 -4.87
C LYS A 26 2.44 1.61 -4.46
N ASP A 27 2.49 2.56 -5.38
CA ASP A 27 3.22 3.80 -5.23
C ASP A 27 2.25 4.96 -5.05
N ALA A 28 2.26 5.57 -3.85
CA ALA A 28 1.40 6.70 -3.52
C ALA A 28 1.77 7.98 -4.30
N ASP A 29 2.96 8.04 -4.90
CA ASP A 29 3.47 9.23 -5.59
C ASP A 29 3.13 9.23 -7.09
N CYS A 30 2.69 8.09 -7.64
CA CYS A 30 2.30 8.00 -9.03
C CYS A 30 1.06 8.86 -9.35
N ASN A 31 0.93 9.33 -10.59
CA ASN A 31 -0.17 10.22 -11.02
C ASN A 31 -1.54 9.60 -10.72
N THR A 32 -1.70 8.30 -10.98
CA THR A 32 -2.93 7.55 -10.73
C THR A 32 -3.27 7.55 -9.24
N ALA A 33 -2.29 7.30 -8.37
CA ALA A 33 -2.51 7.30 -6.94
C ALA A 33 -2.91 8.67 -6.42
N ARG A 34 -2.24 9.74 -6.88
CA ARG A 34 -2.59 11.11 -6.50
C ARG A 34 -4.00 11.50 -6.95
N ALA A 35 -4.40 11.12 -8.16
CA ALA A 35 -5.77 11.33 -8.63
C ALA A 35 -6.79 10.56 -7.77
N VAL A 36 -6.56 9.29 -7.48
CA VAL A 36 -7.48 8.50 -6.65
C VAL A 36 -7.56 9.02 -5.20
N LEU A 37 -6.43 9.44 -4.62
CA LEU A 37 -6.37 9.97 -3.26
C LEU A 37 -7.09 11.32 -3.11
N ALA A 38 -7.10 12.13 -4.16
CA ALA A 38 -7.78 13.42 -4.21
C ALA A 38 -9.31 13.30 -4.43
N LEU A 39 -9.86 12.09 -4.58
CA LEU A 39 -11.31 11.89 -4.58
C LEU A 39 -11.86 11.93 -3.14
N GLU A 40 -12.90 12.73 -2.95
CA GLU A 40 -13.60 12.86 -1.69
C GLU A 40 -14.71 11.81 -1.57
N SER A 41 -14.73 11.08 -0.45
CA SER A 41 -15.85 10.20 -0.13
C SER A 41 -16.08 9.95 1.35
N SER A 42 -17.31 9.55 1.70
CA SER A 42 -17.69 9.15 3.06
C SER A 42 -17.16 7.75 3.41
N TYR A 43 -17.19 6.82 2.44
CA TYR A 43 -16.71 5.44 2.60
C TYR A 43 -15.68 5.08 1.53
N LYS A 44 -14.65 4.31 1.92
CA LYS A 44 -13.59 3.83 1.02
C LYS A 44 -13.33 2.36 1.28
N TRP A 45 -13.30 1.56 0.21
CA TRP A 45 -13.06 0.12 0.25
C TRP A 45 -11.93 -0.25 -0.70
N ALA A 46 -11.05 -1.13 -0.26
CA ALA A 46 -9.97 -1.67 -1.07
C ALA A 46 -10.12 -3.20 -1.12
N LEU A 47 -10.32 -3.73 -2.33
CA LEU A 47 -10.44 -5.15 -2.62
C LEU A 47 -9.16 -5.60 -3.30
N THR A 48 -8.56 -6.70 -2.83
CA THR A 48 -7.38 -7.28 -3.46
C THR A 48 -7.36 -8.78 -3.24
N GLY A 49 -7.18 -9.55 -4.32
CA GLY A 49 -7.07 -11.01 -4.24
C GLY A 49 -5.68 -11.47 -3.76
N ILE A 50 -4.66 -10.62 -3.92
CA ILE A 50 -3.27 -10.96 -3.65
C ILE A 50 -2.91 -10.57 -2.20
N PRO A 51 -2.29 -11.48 -1.42
CA PRO A 51 -1.75 -11.11 -0.13
C PRO A 51 -0.65 -10.06 -0.34
N LEU A 52 -0.78 -8.89 0.31
CA LEU A 52 0.21 -7.81 0.27
C LEU A 52 1.63 -8.36 0.31
N GLN A 53 2.36 -8.21 -0.80
CA GLN A 53 3.57 -8.98 -1.10
C GLN A 53 4.81 -8.36 -0.43
N ASN A 54 4.74 -8.17 0.89
CA ASN A 54 5.85 -7.80 1.78
C ASN A 54 6.46 -6.40 1.64
N ARG A 55 5.89 -5.48 0.85
CA ARG A 55 6.35 -4.08 0.84
C ARG A 55 5.51 -3.25 1.80
N MET A 56 6.12 -2.77 2.89
CA MET A 56 5.50 -1.87 3.86
C MET A 56 4.86 -0.63 3.22
N ASN A 57 5.43 -0.19 2.09
CA ASN A 57 4.91 0.90 1.27
C ASN A 57 3.57 0.57 0.61
N GLU A 58 3.38 -0.65 0.10
CA GLU A 58 2.10 -1.07 -0.51
C GLU A 58 0.97 -1.07 0.53
N LEU A 59 1.25 -1.58 1.72
CA LEU A 59 0.28 -1.54 2.82
C LEU A 59 -0.04 -0.09 3.22
N TYR A 60 0.98 0.77 3.30
CA TYR A 60 0.76 2.18 3.60
C TYR A 60 -0.08 2.88 2.54
N SER A 61 0.13 2.62 1.25
CA SER A 61 -0.66 3.21 0.17
C SER A 61 -2.15 2.89 0.31
N ILE A 62 -2.49 1.67 0.70
CA ILE A 62 -3.89 1.29 1.00
C ILE A 62 -4.40 2.01 2.25
N VAL A 63 -3.62 2.03 3.33
CA VAL A 63 -3.98 2.75 4.58
C VAL A 63 -4.23 4.23 4.31
N ARG A 64 -3.42 4.84 3.44
CA ARG A 64 -3.56 6.23 3.01
C ARG A 64 -4.82 6.44 2.17
N PHE A 65 -5.11 5.53 1.24
CA PHE A 65 -6.35 5.57 0.48
C PHE A 65 -7.59 5.49 1.38
N LEU A 66 -7.59 4.56 2.34
CA LEU A 66 -8.67 4.44 3.33
C LEU A 66 -8.76 5.64 4.28
N GLN A 67 -7.75 6.54 4.27
CA GLN A 67 -7.62 7.68 5.17
C GLN A 67 -7.82 7.27 6.65
N ALA A 68 -7.29 6.10 7.02
CA ALA A 68 -7.50 5.51 8.33
C ALA A 68 -6.76 6.32 9.41
N LYS A 69 -7.49 6.92 10.34
CA LYS A 69 -6.93 7.67 11.47
C LYS A 69 -6.47 6.71 12.59
N PRO A 70 -5.32 6.94 13.23
CA PRO A 70 -4.32 7.99 12.96
C PRO A 70 -3.30 7.62 11.87
N TYR A 71 -3.35 6.40 11.35
CA TYR A 71 -2.27 5.75 10.61
C TYR A 71 -1.85 6.48 9.32
N ALA A 72 -2.80 7.07 8.60
CA ALA A 72 -2.58 7.76 7.32
C ALA A 72 -2.08 9.22 7.46
N TYR A 73 -2.00 9.77 8.68
CA TYR A 73 -1.87 11.21 8.89
C TYR A 73 -0.48 11.62 9.37
N HIS A 74 -0.09 12.82 8.94
CA HIS A 74 1.02 13.57 9.52
C HIS A 74 0.54 14.32 10.76
N PHE A 75 1.36 14.33 11.80
CA PHE A 75 1.11 15.06 13.05
C PHE A 75 2.24 16.02 13.37
N CYS A 76 1.91 17.13 14.03
CA CYS A 76 2.91 18.03 14.60
C CYS A 76 3.29 17.60 16.02
N LYS A 77 4.56 17.80 16.40
CA LYS A 77 5.03 17.55 17.78
C LYS A 77 4.65 18.64 18.76
N ASP A 78 4.44 19.86 18.25
CA ASP A 78 4.28 21.06 19.07
C ASP A 78 2.81 21.52 19.18
N CYS A 79 1.87 20.88 18.45
CA CYS A 79 0.43 21.19 18.47
C CYS A 79 -0.44 20.07 17.88
N ASP A 80 -1.77 20.21 17.93
CA ASP A 80 -2.76 19.23 17.43
C ASP A 80 -2.97 19.23 15.89
N CYS A 81 -2.02 19.78 15.15
CA CYS A 81 -2.07 19.81 13.69
C CYS A 81 -2.02 18.41 13.09
N LYS A 82 -2.94 18.13 12.16
CA LYS A 82 -3.02 16.88 11.42
C LYS A 82 -3.34 17.12 9.94
N ALA A 83 -2.60 16.47 9.06
CA ALA A 83 -2.79 16.60 7.61
C ALA A 83 -2.55 15.25 6.90
N LEU A 84 -3.32 14.98 5.84
CA LEU A 84 -3.08 13.84 4.94
C LEU A 84 -1.89 14.14 4.03
N ASP A 85 -1.95 15.29 3.37
CA ASP A 85 -0.90 15.77 2.47
C ASP A 85 -0.06 16.82 3.19
N TYR A 86 1.26 16.59 3.16
CA TYR A 86 2.23 17.52 3.74
C TYR A 86 3.04 18.16 2.61
N SER A 87 2.89 19.47 2.42
CA SER A 87 3.66 20.23 1.42
C SER A 87 5.03 20.62 1.97
N PHE A 88 6.07 20.55 1.13
CA PHE A 88 7.43 21.03 1.44
C PHE A 88 7.55 22.56 1.39
N SER A 89 6.57 23.29 1.94
CA SER A 89 6.64 24.74 2.09
C SER A 89 7.50 25.14 3.29
N THR A 90 7.95 26.40 3.35
CA THR A 90 8.77 26.93 4.45
C THR A 90 8.08 26.82 5.82
N LYS A 91 6.74 26.80 5.83
CA LYS A 91 5.90 26.59 7.02
C LYS A 91 4.71 25.70 6.67
N CYS A 92 4.23 24.93 7.63
CA CYS A 92 2.98 24.16 7.50
C CYS A 92 1.80 25.12 7.31
N ALA A 93 0.95 24.85 6.31
CA ALA A 93 -0.25 25.65 6.03
C ALA A 93 -1.26 25.68 7.20
N GLN A 94 -1.23 24.66 8.08
CA GLN A 94 -2.23 24.51 9.13
C GLN A 94 -1.76 24.98 10.51
N CYS A 95 -0.46 24.93 10.83
CA CYS A 95 0.04 25.35 12.15
C CYS A 95 1.27 26.27 12.11
N HIS A 96 1.70 26.71 10.93
CA HIS A 96 2.85 27.61 10.73
C HIS A 96 4.20 27.12 11.28
N HIS A 97 4.26 25.93 11.88
CA HIS A 97 5.50 25.29 12.31
C HIS A 97 6.32 24.75 11.12
N LYS A 98 7.62 24.55 11.37
CA LYS A 98 8.56 24.01 10.37
C LYS A 98 8.20 22.56 9.98
N PRO A 99 8.47 22.16 8.73
CA PRO A 99 8.41 20.76 8.28
C PRO A 99 9.05 19.72 9.18
N ALA A 100 10.21 20.02 9.74
CA ALA A 100 10.92 19.10 10.64
C ALA A 100 10.15 18.78 11.95
N ARG A 101 9.16 19.60 12.32
CA ARG A 101 8.29 19.34 13.49
C ARG A 101 7.15 18.38 13.18
N HIS A 102 6.93 18.05 11.92
CA HIS A 102 5.91 17.13 11.48
C HIS A 102 6.49 15.73 11.29
N PHE A 103 5.70 14.72 11.57
CA PHE A 103 6.05 13.34 11.31
C PHE A 103 4.84 12.58 10.80
N LEU A 104 5.08 11.70 9.83
CA LEU A 104 4.08 10.72 9.42
C LEU A 104 3.96 9.65 10.52
N TRP A 105 2.75 9.42 11.01
CA TRP A 105 2.51 8.42 12.06
C TRP A 105 3.04 7.05 11.65
N TRP A 106 2.71 6.61 10.43
CA TRP A 106 3.17 5.32 9.89
C TRP A 106 4.68 5.18 9.91
N ASN A 107 5.42 6.18 9.42
CA ASN A 107 6.88 6.11 9.40
C ASN A 107 7.48 6.06 10.80
N ARG A 108 6.89 6.78 11.76
CA ARG A 108 7.41 6.82 13.13
C ARG A 108 7.21 5.51 13.89
N TYR A 109 6.04 4.88 13.76
CA TYR A 109 5.65 3.76 14.62
C TYR A 109 5.68 2.40 13.92
N ILE A 110 5.70 2.38 12.59
CA ILE A 110 5.62 1.15 11.81
C ILE A 110 6.83 1.02 10.89
N ALA A 111 7.03 1.91 9.92
CA ALA A 111 8.07 1.71 8.90
C ALA A 111 9.50 1.74 9.48
N LYS A 112 9.90 2.83 10.16
CA LYS A 112 11.27 2.95 10.70
C LYS A 112 11.62 1.88 11.74
N PRO A 113 10.74 1.54 12.71
CA PRO A 113 11.03 0.44 13.65
C PRO A 113 11.18 -0.93 12.97
N LEU A 114 10.52 -1.14 11.83
CA LEU A 114 10.61 -2.38 11.05
C LEU A 114 11.77 -2.38 10.05
N GLU A 115 12.35 -1.22 9.70
CA GLU A 115 13.57 -1.16 8.90
C GLU A 115 14.81 -1.44 9.76
N SER A 116 14.79 -1.06 11.05
CA SER A 116 15.91 -1.26 11.98
C SER A 116 15.99 -2.68 12.58
N ILE A 117 15.68 -3.73 11.81
CA ILE A 117 15.55 -5.14 12.26
C ILE A 117 16.84 -5.77 12.84
N GLN A 118 17.95 -5.04 12.91
CA GLN A 118 19.11 -5.45 13.70
C GLN A 118 18.78 -5.39 15.22
N SER A 119 18.18 -6.47 15.72
CA SER A 119 18.19 -6.94 17.11
C SER A 119 17.53 -6.08 18.21
N ASN A 120 16.40 -5.41 17.96
CA ASN A 120 15.71 -4.63 19.01
C ASN A 120 14.24 -5.01 19.25
N ALA A 121 13.81 -4.96 20.52
CA ALA A 121 12.43 -5.19 20.97
C ALA A 121 11.39 -4.30 20.26
N THR A 122 11.82 -3.11 19.83
CA THR A 122 11.00 -2.11 19.13
C THR A 122 10.39 -2.61 17.82
N GLY A 123 11.12 -3.41 17.03
CA GLY A 123 10.60 -3.98 15.79
C GLY A 123 9.52 -5.05 16.05
N ARG A 124 9.68 -5.83 17.13
CA ARG A 124 8.65 -6.79 17.57
C ARG A 124 7.38 -6.07 18.01
N ASP A 125 7.50 -5.00 18.78
CA ASP A 125 6.36 -4.20 19.23
C ASP A 125 5.61 -3.55 18.06
N ALA A 126 6.34 -3.02 17.07
CA ALA A 126 5.75 -2.47 15.85
C ALA A 126 4.99 -3.54 15.04
N MET A 127 5.52 -4.76 14.97
CA MET A 127 4.84 -5.89 14.32
C MET A 127 3.58 -6.33 15.07
N VAL A 128 3.62 -6.36 16.41
CA VAL A 128 2.46 -6.66 17.25
C VAL A 128 1.38 -5.60 17.05
N LEU A 129 1.76 -4.32 17.07
CA LEU A 129 0.87 -3.19 16.80
C LEU A 129 0.23 -3.29 15.41
N LEU A 130 1.04 -3.58 14.39
CA LEU A 130 0.58 -3.76 13.02
C LEU A 130 -0.46 -4.88 12.92
N LYS A 131 -0.14 -6.08 13.42
CA LYS A 131 -1.02 -7.24 13.28
C LYS A 131 -2.30 -7.12 14.12
N HIS A 132 -2.16 -6.79 15.40
CA HIS A 132 -3.27 -6.93 16.35
C HIS A 132 -4.12 -5.68 16.48
N LYS A 133 -3.59 -4.50 16.12
CA LYS A 133 -4.33 -3.23 16.21
C LYS A 133 -4.70 -2.66 14.85
N ILE A 134 -3.77 -2.63 13.90
CA ILE A 134 -4.02 -2.00 12.60
C ILE A 134 -4.76 -2.98 11.69
N LEU A 135 -4.13 -4.10 11.34
CA LEU A 135 -4.68 -5.06 10.38
C LEU A 135 -5.98 -5.70 10.89
N LYS A 136 -6.07 -6.04 12.18
CA LYS A 136 -7.29 -6.60 12.76
C LYS A 136 -8.53 -5.71 12.57
N ASN A 137 -8.34 -4.39 12.54
CA ASN A 137 -9.45 -3.43 12.41
C ASN A 137 -9.67 -2.96 10.96
N LEU A 138 -8.65 -3.04 10.10
CA LEU A 138 -8.72 -2.53 8.73
C LEU A 138 -8.86 -3.63 7.66
N LEU A 139 -8.43 -4.85 7.95
CA LEU A 139 -8.35 -5.93 6.97
C LEU A 139 -9.23 -7.10 7.39
N LEU A 140 -10.19 -7.43 6.53
CA LEU A 140 -10.88 -8.71 6.56
C LEU A 140 -10.23 -9.63 5.53
N LYS A 141 -9.60 -10.71 5.98
CA LYS A 141 -9.03 -11.75 5.12
C LYS A 141 -9.59 -13.11 5.53
N ARG A 142 -10.04 -13.87 4.54
CA ARG A 142 -10.48 -15.27 4.70
C ARG A 142 -9.66 -16.12 3.75
N THR A 143 -9.23 -17.30 4.19
CA THR A 143 -8.52 -18.23 3.30
C THR A 143 -9.46 -19.28 2.73
N LYS A 144 -9.19 -19.76 1.51
CA LYS A 144 -9.95 -20.88 0.92
C LYS A 144 -9.89 -22.14 1.79
N LYS A 145 -8.77 -22.34 2.51
CA LYS A 145 -8.61 -23.44 3.47
C LYS A 145 -9.57 -23.35 4.64
N GLU A 146 -9.78 -22.16 5.20
CA GLU A 146 -10.73 -21.92 6.31
C GLU A 146 -12.19 -22.09 5.89
N ARG A 147 -12.50 -21.92 4.60
CA ARG A 147 -13.88 -21.94 4.06
C ARG A 147 -14.13 -23.10 3.11
N ALA A 148 -13.27 -24.12 3.12
CA ALA A 148 -13.36 -25.24 2.18
C ALA A 148 -14.70 -26.00 2.29
N ALA A 149 -15.23 -26.12 3.52
CA ALA A 149 -16.53 -26.75 3.77
C ALA A 149 -17.71 -25.96 3.18
N ASP A 150 -17.67 -24.62 3.25
CA ASP A 150 -18.72 -23.74 2.72
C ASP A 150 -18.66 -23.63 1.18
N LEU A 151 -17.46 -23.78 0.60
CA LEU A 151 -17.20 -23.48 -0.81
C LEU A 151 -17.26 -24.70 -1.74
N ALA A 152 -17.46 -25.92 -1.21
CA ALA A 152 -17.49 -27.18 -1.97
C ALA A 152 -16.41 -27.26 -3.07
N LEU A 153 -15.19 -26.78 -2.76
CA LEU A 153 -14.15 -26.59 -3.76
C LEU A 153 -13.59 -27.95 -4.21
N PRO A 154 -13.43 -28.18 -5.52
CA PRO A 154 -12.70 -29.35 -5.99
C PRO A 154 -11.24 -29.29 -5.51
N LEU A 155 -10.61 -30.46 -5.41
CA LEU A 155 -9.19 -30.55 -5.08
C LEU A 155 -8.35 -29.75 -6.09
N LYS A 156 -7.35 -29.03 -5.60
CA LYS A 156 -6.39 -28.32 -6.45
C LYS A 156 -5.45 -29.34 -7.10
N THR A 157 -5.65 -29.64 -8.38
CA THR A 157 -4.69 -30.43 -9.16
C THR A 157 -3.62 -29.50 -9.73
N VAL A 158 -2.36 -29.79 -9.45
CA VAL A 158 -1.21 -29.07 -10.02
C VAL A 158 -0.50 -30.01 -10.99
N THR A 159 -0.51 -29.67 -12.28
CA THR A 159 0.19 -30.42 -13.31
C THR A 159 1.43 -29.64 -13.76
N LEU A 160 2.60 -30.28 -13.70
CA LEU A 160 3.82 -29.76 -14.29
C LEU A 160 3.92 -30.30 -15.71
N ARG A 161 3.94 -29.41 -16.71
CA ARG A 161 4.29 -29.75 -18.08
C ARG A 161 5.72 -29.29 -18.31
N ILE A 162 6.61 -30.24 -18.60
CA ILE A 162 8.00 -29.95 -18.96
C ILE A 162 8.04 -29.90 -20.48
N ASP A 163 8.27 -28.72 -21.02
CA ASP A 163 8.42 -28.51 -22.46
C ASP A 163 9.92 -28.47 -22.80
N SER A 164 10.30 -29.10 -23.91
CA SER A 164 11.66 -29.02 -24.44
C SER A 164 11.83 -27.74 -25.24
N LEU A 165 12.94 -27.03 -25.02
CA LEU A 165 13.36 -25.93 -25.87
C LEU A 165 13.55 -26.41 -27.32
N ASP A 166 13.10 -25.61 -28.28
CA ASP A 166 13.35 -25.87 -29.69
C ASP A 166 14.85 -25.64 -30.05
N VAL A 167 15.24 -25.96 -31.29
CA VAL A 167 16.64 -25.87 -31.72
C VAL A 167 17.15 -24.42 -31.70
N ASN A 168 16.30 -23.45 -32.06
CA ASN A 168 16.66 -22.03 -32.09
C ASN A 168 16.73 -21.45 -30.69
N GLU A 169 15.79 -21.81 -29.81
CA GLU A 169 15.77 -21.43 -28.40
C GLU A 169 16.97 -22.01 -27.66
N LYS A 170 17.37 -23.25 -27.94
CA LYS A 170 18.59 -23.86 -27.39
C LYS A 170 19.84 -23.10 -27.81
N ALA A 171 19.97 -22.80 -29.10
CA ALA A 171 21.11 -22.06 -29.64
C ALA A 171 21.18 -20.63 -29.04
N TYR A 172 20.05 -19.94 -28.95
CA TYR A 172 19.95 -18.61 -28.35
C TYR A 172 20.31 -18.61 -26.85
N ASN A 173 19.77 -19.56 -26.08
CA ASN A 173 20.10 -19.68 -24.66
C ASN A 173 21.58 -20.03 -24.44
N GLN A 174 22.15 -20.89 -25.29
CA GLN A 174 23.55 -21.25 -25.22
C GLN A 174 24.46 -20.06 -25.52
N GLN A 175 24.11 -19.23 -26.52
CA GLN A 175 24.83 -17.99 -26.83
C GLN A 175 24.79 -16.99 -25.65
N LEU A 176 23.63 -16.79 -25.01
CA LEU A 176 23.50 -15.93 -23.83
C LEU A 176 24.38 -16.40 -22.66
N LEU A 177 24.50 -17.72 -22.47
CA LEU A 177 25.36 -18.31 -21.44
C LEU A 177 26.84 -18.05 -21.72
N GLU A 178 27.25 -18.15 -22.98
CA GLU A 178 28.62 -17.90 -23.42
C GLU A 178 29.00 -16.40 -23.32
N GLU A 179 28.05 -15.48 -23.44
CA GLU A 179 28.27 -14.03 -23.30
C GLU A 179 28.33 -13.56 -21.82
N THR A 180 27.87 -14.37 -20.87
CA THR A 180 27.76 -14.01 -19.44
C THR A 180 28.90 -14.58 -18.57
N ILE A 181 29.74 -15.46 -19.11
CA ILE A 181 30.92 -16.07 -18.46
C ILE A 181 32.19 -15.40 -18.98
#